data_AF-A0A060A3G5-F1
#
_entry.id   AF-A0A060A3G5-F1
#
_cell.length_a   1.000
_cell.length_b   1.000
_cell.length_c   1.000
_cell.angle_alpha   90.00
_cell.angle_beta   90.00
_cell.angle_gamma   90.00
#
_symmetry.space_group_name_H-M   'P 1'
#
loop_
_entity.id
_entity.type
_entity.pdbx_description
1 polymer ?
#
loop_
_entity_poly.entity_id
_entity_poly.type
_entity_poly.pdbx_seq_one_letter_code
_entity_poly.pdbx_strand_id
1 'polypeptide(L)'
;MGRPNDYVFRVLRFSPATAKRKLKKAERMSPEQSERVLGLERIIGLVEVMLEKSDVPSESFDAPVWVANWLDRPCPALGNKCPAEYMGTRMGQELVEGILAQMQSGAYA
;
A
#
# COMPACT_ATOMS: atom_id res chain seq x y z
N MET A 1 8.46 -13.93 -5.28
CA MET A 1 9.12 -12.94 -6.18
C MET A 1 8.57 -11.57 -5.86
N GLY A 2 9.44 -10.61 -5.50
CA GLY A 2 9.02 -9.23 -5.24
C GLY A 2 8.38 -8.60 -6.48
N ARG A 3 7.37 -7.74 -6.29
CA ARG A 3 6.70 -7.09 -7.42
C ARG A 3 7.61 -6.01 -8.04
N PRO A 4 7.56 -5.80 -9.37
CA PRO A 4 8.37 -4.77 -10.03
C PRO A 4 8.02 -3.35 -9.53
N ASN A 5 9.01 -2.46 -9.47
CA ASN A 5 8.81 -1.04 -9.11
C ASN A 5 7.73 -0.34 -9.96
N ASP A 6 7.52 -0.80 -11.20
CA ASP A 6 6.48 -0.30 -12.10
C ASP A 6 5.05 -0.53 -11.59
N TYR A 7 4.86 -1.52 -10.70
CA TYR A 7 3.60 -1.70 -9.99
C TYR A 7 3.36 -0.55 -9.01
N VAL A 8 4.31 -0.30 -8.11
CA VAL A 8 4.22 0.75 -7.10
C VAL A 8 4.00 2.13 -7.74
N PHE A 9 4.72 2.43 -8.82
CA PHE A 9 4.53 3.67 -9.55
C PHE A 9 3.10 3.83 -10.10
N ARG A 10 2.50 2.76 -10.64
CA ARG A 10 1.13 2.81 -11.16
C ARG A 10 0.10 2.98 -10.05
N VAL A 11 0.23 2.22 -8.97
CA VAL A 11 -0.68 2.30 -7.80
C VAL A 11 -0.68 3.71 -7.18
N LEU A 12 0.49 4.33 -7.07
CA LEU A 12 0.62 5.69 -6.53
C LEU A 12 0.33 6.79 -7.56
N ARG A 13 -0.11 6.44 -8.77
CA ARG A 13 -0.34 7.35 -9.91
C ARG A 13 0.87 8.24 -10.22
N PHE A 14 2.05 7.62 -10.22
CA PHE A 14 3.26 8.22 -10.77
C PHE A 14 3.43 7.78 -12.22
N SER A 15 3.92 8.68 -13.07
CA SER A 15 4.47 8.28 -14.37
C SER A 15 5.69 7.38 -14.13
N PRO A 16 5.71 6.12 -14.60
CA PRO A 16 6.83 5.21 -14.37
C PRO A 16 8.15 5.77 -14.93
N ALA A 17 8.10 6.44 -16.08
CA ALA A 17 9.26 7.07 -16.70
C ALA A 17 9.82 8.21 -15.81
N THR A 18 8.94 9.06 -15.28
CA THR A 18 9.33 10.17 -14.40
C THR A 18 9.84 9.66 -13.06
N ALA A 19 9.18 8.67 -12.47
CA ALA A 19 9.57 8.07 -11.20
C ALA A 19 10.95 7.38 -11.30
N LYS A 20 11.18 6.56 -12.33
CA LYS A 20 12.49 5.95 -12.61
C LYS A 20 13.59 7.00 -12.81
N ARG A 21 13.31 8.06 -13.58
CA ARG A 21 14.27 9.15 -13.79
C ARG A 21 14.62 9.86 -12.48
N LYS A 22 13.62 10.21 -11.67
CA LYS A 22 13.82 10.87 -10.37
C LYS A 22 14.62 9.99 -9.41
N LEU A 23 14.29 8.71 -9.34
CA LEU A 23 15.01 7.73 -8.53
C LEU A 23 16.48 7.62 -8.95
N LYS A 24 16.76 7.50 -10.27
CA LYS A 24 18.13 7.42 -10.81
C LYS A 24 18.96 8.66 -10.51
N LYS A 25 18.33 9.83 -10.48
CA LYS A 25 19.00 11.12 -10.26
C LYS A 25 18.97 11.60 -8.81
N ALA A 26 18.40 10.82 -7.89
CA ALA A 26 18.11 11.25 -6.52
C ALA A 26 17.40 12.63 -6.46
N GLU A 27 16.53 12.91 -7.45
CA GLU A 27 15.76 14.16 -7.49
C GLU A 27 14.67 14.13 -6.40
N ARG A 28 14.46 15.26 -5.73
CA ARG A 28 13.35 15.40 -4.78
C ARG A 28 12.00 15.14 -5.47
N MET A 29 11.13 14.43 -4.77
CA MET A 29 9.72 14.26 -5.12
C MET A 29 8.95 15.52 -4.69
N SER A 30 7.82 15.79 -5.34
CA SER A 30 6.93 16.85 -4.87
C SER A 30 6.32 16.45 -3.52
N PRO A 31 5.83 17.40 -2.69
CA PRO A 31 5.16 17.08 -1.44
C PRO A 31 4.05 16.04 -1.61
N GLU A 32 3.21 16.16 -2.64
CA GLU A 32 2.10 15.25 -2.92
C GLU A 32 2.58 13.85 -3.35
N GLN A 33 3.74 13.77 -4.01
CA GLN A 33 4.35 12.49 -4.35
C GLN A 33 4.92 11.82 -3.10
N SER A 34 5.61 12.58 -2.25
CA SER A 34 6.16 12.09 -0.99
C SER A 34 5.05 11.61 -0.05
N GLU A 35 3.95 12.36 0.08
CA GLU A 35 2.79 11.96 0.89
C GLU A 35 2.22 10.61 0.45
N ARG A 36 2.09 10.39 -0.86
CA ARG A 36 1.59 9.11 -1.40
C ARG A 36 2.52 7.94 -1.12
N VAL A 37 3.83 8.15 -1.15
CA VAL A 37 4.80 7.12 -0.74
C VAL A 37 4.67 6.84 0.75
N LEU A 38 4.63 7.88 1.58
CA LEU A 38 4.49 7.74 3.04
C LEU A 38 3.18 7.03 3.43
N GLY A 39 2.07 7.27 2.72
CA GLY A 39 0.82 6.55 2.99
C GLY A 39 0.90 5.06 2.66
N LEU A 40 1.64 4.67 1.61
CA LEU A 40 1.90 3.25 1.34
C LEU A 40 2.78 2.62 2.43
N GLU A 41 3.83 3.31 2.86
CA GLU A 41 4.70 2.85 3.97
C GLU A 41 3.90 2.67 5.27
N ARG A 42 2.96 3.58 5.58
CA ARG A 42 2.06 3.42 6.72
C ARG A 42 1.19 2.16 6.63
N ILE A 43 0.63 1.87 5.45
CA ILE A 43 -0.18 0.66 5.23
C ILE A 43 0.68 -0.60 5.39
N ILE A 44 1.92 -0.60 4.91
CA ILE A 44 2.87 -1.72 5.11
C ILE A 44 3.16 -1.90 6.60
N GLY A 45 3.53 -0.82 7.31
CA GLY A 45 3.78 -0.88 8.75
C GLY A 45 2.57 -1.32 9.55
N LEU A 46 1.35 -0.96 9.13
CA LEU A 46 0.11 -1.44 9.76
C LEU A 46 -0.01 -2.97 9.65
N VAL A 47 0.30 -3.56 8.50
CA VAL A 47 0.32 -5.02 8.32
C VAL A 47 1.40 -5.67 9.16
N GLU A 48 2.59 -5.08 9.24
CA GLU A 48 3.67 -5.59 10.11
C GLU A 48 3.21 -5.66 11.58
N VAL A 49 2.59 -4.59 12.09
CA VAL A 49 2.03 -4.56 13.45
C VAL A 49 0.88 -5.56 13.63
N MET A 50 0.08 -5.85 12.59
CA MET A 50 -0.95 -6.89 12.66
C MET A 50 -0.35 -8.29 12.82
N LEU A 51 0.80 -8.54 12.19
CA LEU A 51 1.48 -9.83 12.25
C LEU A 51 2.24 -10.03 13.54
N GLU A 52 2.85 -8.99 14.10
CA GLU A 52 3.49 -9.06 15.43
C GLU A 52 2.52 -9.53 16.52
N LYS A 53 1.22 -9.22 16.35
CA LYS A 53 0.15 -9.66 17.26
C LYS A 53 -0.42 -11.04 16.90
N SER A 54 -0.01 -11.61 15.78
CA SER A 54 -0.42 -12.94 15.32
C SER A 54 0.70 -13.93 15.67
N ASP A 55 0.38 -15.17 16.06
CA ASP A 55 1.38 -16.23 16.33
C ASP A 55 2.06 -16.77 15.04
N VAL A 56 2.21 -15.92 14.02
CA VAL A 56 2.84 -16.27 12.73
C VAL A 56 4.33 -15.96 12.83
N PRO A 57 5.22 -16.93 12.54
CA PRO A 57 6.65 -16.67 12.49
C PRO A 57 6.98 -15.57 11.48
N SER A 58 7.57 -14.48 11.95
CA SER A 58 7.89 -13.28 11.15
C SER A 58 8.83 -13.58 9.98
N GLU A 59 9.70 -14.59 10.10
CA GLU A 59 10.68 -14.99 9.09
C GLU A 59 10.07 -15.47 7.76
N SER A 60 8.77 -15.79 7.74
CA SER A 60 8.07 -16.32 6.56
C SER A 60 7.12 -15.31 5.89
N PHE A 61 6.95 -14.12 6.45
CA PHE A 61 5.97 -13.15 5.96
C PHE A 61 6.61 -11.87 5.43
N ASP A 62 6.40 -11.61 4.14
CA ASP A 62 6.83 -10.39 3.46
C ASP A 62 5.63 -9.42 3.37
N ALA A 63 5.57 -8.45 4.29
CA ALA A 63 4.47 -7.49 4.38
C ALA A 63 4.32 -6.61 3.12
N PRO A 64 5.40 -6.03 2.54
CA PRO A 64 5.31 -5.35 1.26
C PRO A 64 4.68 -6.20 0.15
N VAL A 65 5.08 -7.47 0.02
CA VAL A 65 4.52 -8.38 -1.00
C VAL A 65 3.07 -8.73 -0.70
N TRP A 66 2.72 -8.96 0.57
CA TRP A 66 1.34 -9.23 0.95
C TRP A 66 0.43 -8.04 0.67
N VAL A 67 0.83 -6.82 1.06
CA VAL A 67 0.08 -5.58 0.80
C VAL A 67 -0.11 -5.41 -0.70
N ALA A 68 0.96 -5.58 -1.49
CA ALA A 68 0.87 -5.45 -2.94
C ALA A 68 -0.15 -6.43 -3.54
N ASN A 69 -0.20 -7.68 -3.04
CA ASN A 69 -1.18 -8.67 -3.48
C ASN A 69 -2.60 -8.38 -2.99
N TRP A 70 -2.75 -7.88 -1.77
CA TRP A 70 -4.05 -7.53 -1.20
C TRP A 70 -4.67 -6.32 -1.91
N LEU A 71 -3.87 -5.32 -2.29
CA LEU A 71 -4.34 -4.15 -3.02
C LEU A 71 -5.00 -4.48 -4.37
N ASP A 72 -4.65 -5.62 -4.99
CA ASP A 72 -5.23 -6.10 -6.25
C ASP A 72 -6.43 -7.04 -6.06
N ARG A 73 -6.81 -7.35 -4.82
CA ARG A 73 -7.98 -8.19 -4.53
C ARG A 73 -9.21 -7.32 -4.34
N PRO A 74 -10.35 -7.67 -4.97
CA PRO A 74 -11.63 -7.02 -4.69
C PRO A 74 -11.94 -7.00 -3.20
N CYS A 75 -12.28 -5.83 -2.66
CA CYS A 75 -12.66 -5.67 -1.26
C CYS A 75 -14.17 -5.38 -1.16
N PRO A 76 -14.96 -6.20 -0.45
CA PRO A 76 -16.40 -5.97 -0.28
C PRO A 76 -16.74 -4.59 0.31
N ALA A 77 -15.93 -4.10 1.25
CA ALA A 77 -16.09 -2.77 1.86
C ALA A 77 -15.91 -1.60 0.87
N LEU A 78 -15.29 -1.86 -0.30
CA LEU A 78 -15.15 -0.90 -1.40
C LEU A 78 -16.13 -1.16 -2.55
N GLY A 79 -17.20 -1.94 -2.30
CA GLY A 79 -18.14 -2.34 -3.34
C GLY A 79 -17.49 -3.25 -4.40
N ASN A 80 -16.63 -4.18 -3.95
CA ASN A 80 -15.84 -5.10 -4.78
C ASN A 80 -14.83 -4.43 -5.72
N LYS A 81 -14.47 -3.18 -5.47
CA LYS A 81 -13.32 -2.54 -6.12
C LYS A 81 -12.01 -2.94 -5.46
N CYS A 82 -10.92 -2.81 -6.21
CA CYS A 82 -9.59 -3.10 -5.69
C CYS A 82 -9.07 -1.90 -4.88
N PRO A 83 -8.51 -2.09 -3.67
CA PRO A 83 -7.92 -1.01 -2.89
C PRO A 83 -6.85 -0.20 -3.66
N ALA A 84 -6.13 -0.82 -4.59
CA ALA A 84 -5.17 -0.16 -5.49
C ALA A 84 -5.75 1.06 -6.23
N GLU A 85 -7.06 1.06 -6.53
CA GLU A 85 -7.73 2.16 -7.25
C GLU A 85 -7.76 3.48 -6.45
N TYR A 86 -7.67 3.38 -5.11
CA TYR A 86 -7.78 4.49 -4.16
C TYR A 86 -6.42 5.06 -3.74
N MET A 87 -5.33 4.32 -3.99
CA MET A 87 -3.96 4.67 -3.57
C MET A 87 -3.37 5.91 -4.26
N GLY A 88 -4.04 6.43 -5.29
CA GLY A 88 -3.62 7.62 -6.03
C GLY A 88 -3.86 8.96 -5.32
N THR A 89 -4.49 8.95 -4.14
CA THR A 89 -4.83 10.16 -3.38
C THR A 89 -4.64 9.92 -1.89
N ARG A 90 -4.33 10.96 -1.12
CA ARG A 90 -4.21 10.86 0.35
C ARG A 90 -5.50 10.35 1.00
N MET A 91 -6.64 10.94 0.65
CA MET A 91 -7.95 10.54 1.19
C MET A 91 -8.28 9.07 0.87
N GLY A 92 -7.93 8.61 -0.33
CA GLY A 92 -8.11 7.21 -0.70
C GLY A 92 -7.17 6.26 0.06
N GLN A 93 -5.93 6.69 0.37
CA GLN A 93 -5.02 5.92 1.21
C GLN A 93 -5.53 5.82 2.65
N GLU A 94 -6.06 6.91 3.23
CA GLU A 94 -6.68 6.91 4.56
C GLU A 94 -7.89 5.96 4.63
N LEU A 95 -8.70 5.90 3.57
CA LEU A 95 -9.80 4.93 3.46
C LEU A 95 -9.29 3.48 3.48
N VAL A 96 -8.26 3.19 2.68
CA VAL A 96 -7.66 1.84 2.59
C VAL A 96 -7.02 1.44 3.93
N GLU A 97 -6.33 2.36 4.58
CA GLU A 97 -5.76 2.19 5.92
C GLU A 97 -6.84 1.85 6.96
N GLY A 98 -7.96 2.58 6.94
CA GLY A 98 -9.10 2.33 7.83
C GLY A 98 -9.73 0.95 7.65
N ILE A 99 -9.88 0.49 6.40
CA ILE A 99 -10.38 -0.86 6.09
C ILE A 99 -9.44 -1.92 6.65
N LEU A 100 -8.13 -1.74 6.45
CA LEU A 100 -7.14 -2.68 6.95
C LEU A 100 -7.17 -2.74 8.49
N ALA A 101 -7.25 -1.58 9.16
CA ALA A 101 -7.37 -1.51 10.63
C ALA A 101 -8.63 -2.24 11.15
N GLN A 102 -9.75 -2.15 10.43
CA GLN A 102 -10.99 -2.87 10.77
C GLN A 102 -10.85 -4.40 10.57
N MET A 103 -10.07 -4.84 9.58
CA MET A 103 -9.76 -6.27 9.39
C MET A 103 -9.06 -6.87 10.62
N GLN A 104 -8.18 -6.12 11.30
CA GLN A 104 -7.51 -6.59 12.52
C GLN A 104 -8.45 -6.73 13.71
N SER A 105 -9.35 -5.77 13.90
CA SER A 105 -10.25 -5.78 15.07
C SER A 105 -11.40 -6.78 14.91
N GLY A 106 -11.55 -7.41 13.74
CA GLY A 106 -12.70 -8.27 13.43
C GLY A 106 -14.01 -7.49 13.32
N ALA A 107 -13.95 -6.16 13.36
CA ALA A 107 -15.11 -5.30 13.22
C ALA A 107 -15.47 -5.14 11.75
N TYR A 108 -16.04 -6.19 11.17
CA TYR A 108 -16.79 -6.07 9.93
C TYR A 108 -18.25 -5.75 10.24
N ALA A 109 -18.73 -4.62 9.74
CA ALA A 109 -20.15 -4.28 9.65
C ALA A 109 -20.75 -4.88 8.37
#